data_AF-A0A7X1P7K9-F1
#
_entry.id   AF-A0A7X1P7K9-F1
#
_cell.length_a   1.000
_cell.length_b   1.000
_cell.length_c   1.000
_cell.angle_alpha   90.00
_cell.angle_beta   90.00
_cell.angle_gamma   90.00
#
_symmetry.space_group_name_H-M   'P 1'
#
loop_
_entity.id
_entity.type
_entity.pdbx_description
1 polymer ?
#
loop_
_entity_poly.entity_id
_entity_poly.type
_entity_poly.pdbx_seq_one_letter_code
_entity_poly.pdbx_strand_id
1 'polypeptide(L)'
;KLQAAFGLRRAESIKIQPAWADRGDRLALRPSWCKGGRSREIPIRTDVQRHLLDEAKAFAGRGSLIPRESRYVDQLRRFEHQCRQASIHRVHGHRHAYAQQRYRDLTGWNAPAAGGPSLKSLTPEQKALDQEARLTISQELGHEREAVTAVYLGR
;
A
#
# COMPACT_ATOMS: atom_id res chain seq x y z
N LYS A 1 -6.84 -6.47 -4.89
CA LYS A 1 -6.95 -5.14 -5.55
C LYS A 1 -6.48 -3.99 -4.64
N LEU A 2 -7.14 -3.70 -3.50
CA LEU A 2 -6.78 -2.55 -2.64
C LEU A 2 -5.32 -2.57 -2.14
N GLN A 3 -4.77 -3.74 -1.83
CA GLN A 3 -3.37 -3.86 -1.42
C GLN A 3 -2.37 -3.40 -2.49
N ALA A 4 -2.67 -3.64 -3.77
CA ALA A 4 -1.82 -3.22 -4.88
C ALA A 4 -1.98 -1.72 -5.13
N ALA A 5 -3.22 -1.23 -5.12
CA ALA A 5 -3.52 0.17 -5.39
C ALA A 5 -2.99 1.12 -4.31
N PHE A 6 -2.99 0.71 -3.04
CA PHE A 6 -2.63 1.58 -1.91
C PHE A 6 -1.47 1.04 -1.06
N GLY A 7 -0.81 -0.03 -1.50
CA GLY A 7 0.28 -0.64 -0.73
C GLY A 7 -0.15 -1.17 0.64
N LEU A 8 -1.42 -1.54 0.85
CA LEU A 8 -1.92 -1.99 2.17
C LEU A 8 -1.33 -3.34 2.60
N ARG A 9 -1.13 -3.52 3.90
CA ARG A 9 -0.92 -4.85 4.49
C ARG A 9 -2.22 -5.65 4.37
N ARG A 10 -2.10 -6.97 4.31
CA ARG A 10 -3.26 -7.88 4.20
C ARG A 10 -4.32 -7.63 5.29
N ALA A 11 -3.89 -7.49 6.54
CA ALA A 11 -4.81 -7.22 7.65
C ALA A 11 -5.50 -5.85 7.50
N GLU A 12 -4.79 -4.83 7.03
CA GLU A 12 -5.34 -3.50 6.79
C GLU A 12 -6.39 -3.55 5.69
N SER A 13 -6.12 -4.23 4.57
CA SER A 13 -7.09 -4.38 3.49
C SER A 13 -8.34 -5.16 3.88
N ILE A 14 -8.27 -6.07 4.87
CA ILE A 14 -9.44 -6.81 5.34
C ILE A 14 -10.25 -5.96 6.34
N LYS A 15 -9.57 -5.26 7.25
CA LYS A 15 -10.20 -4.48 8.34
C LYS A 15 -10.72 -3.12 7.91
N ILE A 16 -10.26 -2.60 6.77
CA ILE A 16 -10.61 -1.26 6.31
C ILE A 16 -12.13 -1.10 6.22
N GLN A 17 -12.61 0.05 6.66
CA GLN A 17 -13.98 0.52 6.45
C GLN A 17 -13.94 1.60 5.36
N PRO A 18 -14.22 1.27 4.08
CA PRO A 18 -13.95 2.16 2.95
C PRO A 18 -14.64 3.52 3.07
N ALA A 19 -15.90 3.55 3.50
CA ALA A 19 -16.67 4.79 3.66
C ALA A 19 -16.09 5.74 4.72
N TRP A 20 -15.42 5.20 5.75
CA TRP A 20 -14.72 6.03 6.73
C TRP A 20 -13.30 6.40 6.28
N ALA A 21 -12.63 5.46 5.62
CA ALA A 21 -11.24 5.63 5.18
C ALA A 21 -11.09 6.66 4.07
N ASP A 22 -12.10 6.83 3.23
CA ASP A 22 -12.12 7.82 2.17
C ASP A 22 -12.23 9.25 2.74
N ARG A 23 -11.22 10.08 2.49
CA ARG A 23 -11.20 11.51 2.85
C ARG A 23 -11.28 12.43 1.64
N GLY A 24 -11.61 11.88 0.47
CA GLY A 24 -11.63 12.61 -0.80
C GLY A 24 -10.31 12.46 -1.54
N ASP A 25 -9.25 13.12 -1.07
CA ASP A 25 -7.92 13.14 -1.70
C ASP A 25 -6.92 12.13 -1.09
N ARG A 26 -7.28 11.52 0.04
CA ARG A 26 -6.46 10.51 0.74
C ARG A 26 -7.29 9.36 1.31
N LEU A 27 -6.64 8.22 1.48
CA LEU A 27 -7.13 7.05 2.20
C LEU A 27 -6.52 7.04 3.61
N ALA A 28 -7.35 7.27 4.63
CA ALA A 28 -6.95 7.26 6.03
C ALA A 28 -7.08 5.86 6.65
N LEU A 29 -6.04 5.43 7.36
CA LEU A 29 -6.03 4.16 8.09
C LEU A 29 -6.02 4.39 9.60
N ARG A 30 -6.94 3.74 10.32
CA ARG A 30 -6.99 3.80 11.78
C ARG A 30 -5.82 3.04 12.43
N PRO A 31 -5.39 3.48 13.64
CA PRO A 31 -4.44 2.76 14.47
C PRO A 31 -4.77 1.27 14.64
N SER A 32 -6.02 0.96 14.96
CA SER A 32 -6.51 -0.40 15.24
C SER A 32 -6.46 -1.36 14.04
N TRP A 33 -6.29 -0.83 12.83
CA TRP A 33 -6.15 -1.62 11.59
C TRP A 33 -4.69 -1.91 11.28
N CYS A 34 -3.79 -1.05 11.73
CA CYS A 34 -2.39 -1.05 11.37
C CYS A 34 -1.55 -1.86 12.36
N LYS A 35 -0.49 -2.50 11.85
CA LYS A 35 0.51 -3.14 12.72
C LYS A 35 1.17 -2.07 13.59
N GLY A 36 1.22 -2.30 14.90
CA GLY A 36 1.85 -1.36 15.85
C GLY A 36 0.99 -0.15 16.24
N GLY A 37 -0.30 -0.12 15.85
CA GLY A 37 -1.22 0.90 16.37
C GLY A 37 -0.98 2.30 15.84
N ARG A 38 -0.43 2.46 14.64
CA ARG A 38 -0.13 3.78 14.06
C ARG A 38 -1.04 4.09 12.89
N SER A 39 -1.75 5.21 12.97
CA SER A 39 -2.50 5.75 11.84
C SER A 39 -1.57 6.26 10.76
N ARG A 40 -2.04 6.25 9.52
CA ARG A 40 -1.37 6.91 8.40
C ARG A 40 -2.35 7.17 7.29
N GLU A 41 -1.91 7.97 6.34
CA GLU A 41 -2.69 8.35 5.17
C GLU A 41 -1.92 8.01 3.91
N ILE A 42 -2.65 7.65 2.86
CA ILE A 42 -2.09 7.32 1.55
C ILE A 42 -2.83 8.18 0.53
N PRO A 43 -2.14 8.99 -0.29
CA PRO A 43 -2.80 9.84 -1.27
C PRO A 43 -3.54 9.00 -2.33
N ILE A 44 -4.68 9.52 -2.77
CA ILE A 44 -5.41 9.02 -3.94
C ILE A 44 -4.93 9.85 -5.13
N ARG A 45 -4.25 9.20 -6.06
CA ARG A 45 -3.45 9.80 -7.13
C ARG A 45 -3.95 9.41 -8.52
N THR A 46 -4.76 8.35 -8.63
CA THR A 46 -5.22 7.82 -9.90
C THR A 46 -6.71 7.53 -9.89
N ASP A 47 -7.34 7.61 -11.05
CA ASP A 47 -8.75 7.24 -11.23
C ASP A 47 -8.99 5.77 -10.90
N VAL A 48 -8.00 4.90 -11.12
CA VAL A 48 -8.06 3.49 -10.74
C VAL A 48 -8.17 3.34 -9.22
N GLN A 49 -7.40 4.10 -8.44
CA GLN A 49 -7.50 4.11 -6.99
C GLN A 49 -8.88 4.61 -6.53
N ARG A 50 -9.39 5.64 -7.20
CA ARG A 50 -10.71 6.20 -6.90
C ARG A 50 -11.82 5.20 -7.15
N HIS A 51 -11.90 4.69 -8.37
CA HIS A 51 -12.92 3.73 -8.77
C HIS A 51 -12.92 2.48 -7.88
N LEU A 52 -11.74 1.95 -7.56
CA LEU A 52 -11.62 0.79 -6.67
C LEU A 52 -12.11 1.09 -5.24
N LEU A 53 -11.91 2.31 -4.75
CA LEU A 53 -12.45 2.69 -3.44
C LEU A 53 -13.97 2.84 -3.47
N ASP A 54 -14.53 3.34 -4.57
CA ASP A 54 -15.97 3.42 -4.78
C ASP A 54 -16.62 2.03 -4.84
N GLU A 55 -16.02 1.07 -5.57
CA GLU A 55 -16.42 -0.34 -5.55
C GLU A 55 -16.40 -0.91 -4.13
N ALA A 56 -15.31 -0.64 -3.38
CA ALA A 56 -15.17 -1.12 -2.01
C ALA A 56 -16.22 -0.51 -1.07
N LYS A 57 -16.57 0.78 -1.25
CA LYS A 57 -17.65 1.45 -0.50
C LYS A 57 -19.01 0.82 -0.81
N ALA A 58 -19.31 0.58 -2.08
CA ALA A 58 -20.56 -0.05 -2.49
C ALA A 58 -20.69 -1.46 -1.88
N PHE A 59 -19.60 -2.23 -1.87
CA PHE A 59 -19.57 -3.58 -1.29
C PHE A 59 -19.69 -3.59 0.24
N ALA A 60 -18.94 -2.73 0.93
CA ALA A 60 -18.85 -2.75 2.39
C ALA A 60 -19.98 -1.97 3.10
N GLY A 61 -20.63 -1.05 2.38
CA GLY A 61 -21.50 -0.03 2.97
C GLY A 61 -20.77 0.76 4.06
N ARG A 62 -21.32 0.75 5.28
CA ARG A 62 -20.71 1.39 6.46
C ARG A 62 -19.73 0.47 7.22
N GLY A 63 -19.61 -0.79 6.80
CA GLY A 63 -18.83 -1.81 7.48
C GLY A 63 -17.40 -1.94 6.95
N SER A 64 -16.73 -3.00 7.40
CA SER A 64 -15.44 -3.43 6.83
C SER A 64 -15.63 -4.39 5.66
N LEU A 65 -14.53 -4.83 5.03
CA LEU A 65 -14.57 -5.93 4.05
C LEU A 65 -14.74 -7.32 4.67
N ILE A 66 -15.00 -7.39 5.98
CA ILE A 66 -15.43 -8.59 6.68
C ILE A 66 -16.97 -8.61 6.65
N PRO A 67 -17.60 -9.67 6.10
CA PRO A 67 -19.05 -9.85 6.18
C PRO A 67 -19.56 -9.81 7.62
N ARG A 68 -20.79 -9.33 7.84
CA ARG A 68 -21.33 -9.05 9.19
C ARG A 68 -21.35 -10.29 10.09
N GLU A 69 -21.64 -11.43 9.51
CA GLU A 69 -21.75 -12.74 10.13
C GLU A 69 -20.41 -13.48 10.22
N SER A 70 -19.32 -12.88 9.75
CA SER A 70 -18.00 -13.49 9.71
C SER A 70 -17.04 -12.82 10.71
N ARG A 71 -16.16 -13.61 11.34
CA ARG A 71 -15.06 -13.06 12.12
C ARG A 71 -13.88 -12.78 11.20
N TYR A 72 -12.94 -11.96 11.68
CA TYR A 72 -11.69 -11.68 10.97
C TYR A 72 -10.95 -12.95 10.53
N VAL A 73 -10.87 -13.96 11.39
CA VAL A 73 -10.14 -15.21 11.08
C VAL A 73 -10.79 -15.98 9.93
N ASP A 74 -12.12 -15.95 9.84
CA ASP A 74 -12.88 -16.65 8.80
C ASP A 74 -12.69 -15.92 7.46
N GLN A 75 -12.76 -14.59 7.47
CA GLN A 75 -12.49 -13.77 6.29
C GLN A 75 -11.03 -13.86 5.84
N LEU A 76 -10.08 -13.96 6.76
CA LEU A 76 -8.67 -14.16 6.44
C LEU A 76 -8.43 -15.49 5.70
N ARG A 77 -9.04 -16.57 6.18
CA ARG A 77 -8.95 -17.89 5.51
C ARG A 77 -9.59 -17.86 4.13
N ARG A 78 -10.75 -17.21 3.99
CA ARG A 78 -11.40 -17.00 2.67
C ARG A 78 -10.49 -16.23 1.72
N PHE A 79 -9.89 -15.14 2.18
CA PHE A 79 -8.93 -14.36 1.41
C PHE A 79 -7.73 -15.20 0.95
N GLU A 80 -7.12 -15.96 1.86
CA GLU A 80 -5.98 -16.84 1.52
C GLU A 80 -6.37 -17.92 0.51
N HIS A 81 -7.56 -18.49 0.65
CA HIS A 81 -8.10 -19.46 -0.30
C HIS A 81 -8.32 -18.85 -1.68
N GLN A 82 -8.95 -17.67 -1.76
CA GLN A 82 -9.15 -16.94 -3.02
C GLN A 82 -7.83 -16.56 -3.70
N CYS A 83 -6.83 -16.11 -2.94
CA CYS A 83 -5.50 -15.86 -3.47
C CYS A 83 -4.88 -17.15 -4.05
N ARG A 84 -5.03 -18.29 -3.36
CA ARG A 84 -4.50 -19.56 -3.84
C ARG A 84 -5.19 -20.01 -5.14
N GLN A 85 -6.53 -19.88 -5.23
CA GLN A 85 -7.27 -20.20 -6.46
C GLN A 85 -6.85 -19.31 -7.63
N ALA A 86 -6.52 -18.05 -7.36
CA ALA A 86 -6.02 -17.10 -8.35
C ALA A 86 -4.50 -17.22 -8.62
N SER A 87 -3.82 -18.26 -8.10
CA SER A 87 -2.36 -18.42 -8.17
C SER A 87 -1.54 -17.23 -7.64
N ILE A 88 -2.12 -16.46 -6.72
CA ILE A 88 -1.46 -15.35 -6.02
C ILE A 88 -0.77 -15.89 -4.77
N HIS A 89 0.50 -16.26 -4.91
CA HIS A 89 1.27 -16.83 -3.80
C HIS A 89 2.00 -15.78 -2.94
N ARG A 90 2.23 -14.58 -3.48
CA ARG A 90 3.02 -13.51 -2.82
C ARG A 90 2.23 -12.21 -2.73
N VAL A 91 1.25 -12.18 -1.83
CA VAL A 91 0.45 -10.97 -1.55
C VAL A 91 1.33 -9.79 -1.09
N HIS A 92 2.51 -10.08 -0.53
CA HIS A 92 3.54 -9.09 -0.21
C HIS A 92 4.09 -8.40 -1.46
N GLY A 93 4.12 -9.06 -2.61
CA GLY A 93 4.55 -8.50 -3.89
C GLY A 93 3.76 -7.25 -4.29
N HIS A 94 2.49 -7.14 -3.88
CA HIS A 94 1.71 -5.92 -4.11
C HIS A 94 2.29 -4.68 -3.42
N ARG A 95 2.94 -4.85 -2.26
CA ARG A 95 3.61 -3.73 -1.58
C ARG A 95 4.92 -3.34 -2.25
N HIS A 96 5.64 -4.30 -2.82
CA HIS A 96 6.81 -4.00 -3.66
C HIS A 96 6.38 -3.23 -4.91
N ALA A 97 5.35 -3.71 -5.61
CA ALA A 97 4.82 -3.04 -6.80
C ALA A 97 4.35 -1.62 -6.50
N TYR A 98 3.59 -1.41 -5.40
CA TYR A 98 3.19 -0.07 -4.97
C TYR A 98 4.40 0.84 -4.72
N ALA A 99 5.39 0.37 -3.94
CA ALA A 99 6.57 1.15 -3.60
C ALA A 99 7.36 1.55 -4.85
N GLN A 100 7.58 0.60 -5.77
CA GLN A 100 8.36 0.83 -6.99
C GLN A 100 7.65 1.77 -7.96
N GLN A 101 6.32 1.63 -8.11
CA GLN A 101 5.55 2.58 -8.91
C GLN A 101 5.58 3.97 -8.27
N ARG A 102 5.33 4.06 -6.96
CA ARG A 102 5.36 5.34 -6.24
C ARG A 102 6.71 6.03 -6.31
N TYR A 103 7.80 5.26 -6.23
CA TYR A 103 9.15 5.77 -6.38
C TYR A 103 9.33 6.38 -7.77
N ARG A 104 8.96 5.66 -8.83
CA ARG A 104 9.00 6.20 -10.20
C ARG A 104 8.14 7.45 -10.35
N ASP A 105 6.97 7.51 -9.72
CA ASP A 105 6.10 8.69 -9.79
C ASP A 105 6.72 9.92 -9.09
N LEU A 106 7.56 9.72 -8.07
CA LEU A 106 8.21 10.78 -7.31
C LEU A 106 9.55 11.21 -7.92
N THR A 107 10.32 10.25 -8.44
CA THR A 107 11.68 10.50 -8.94
C THR A 107 11.73 10.67 -10.45
N GLY A 108 10.82 10.04 -11.18
CA GLY A 108 10.83 9.94 -12.64
C GLY A 108 11.60 8.72 -13.18
N TRP A 109 12.24 7.91 -12.32
CA TRP A 109 12.99 6.73 -12.74
C TRP A 109 12.65 5.47 -11.92
N ASN A 110 13.01 4.30 -12.44
CA ASN A 110 12.80 3.04 -11.73
C ASN A 110 13.58 2.97 -10.43
N ALA A 111 13.06 2.31 -9.40
CA ALA A 111 13.86 1.97 -8.23
C ALA A 111 14.98 0.96 -8.61
N PRO A 112 16.10 0.89 -7.86
CA PRO A 112 17.16 -0.09 -8.09
C PRO A 112 16.66 -1.55 -8.21
N ALA A 113 15.73 -1.96 -7.35
CA ALA A 113 15.11 -3.29 -7.38
C ALA A 113 14.25 -3.56 -8.64
N ALA A 114 13.94 -2.53 -9.41
CA ALA A 114 13.23 -2.59 -10.68
C ALA A 114 14.15 -2.23 -11.87
N GLY A 115 15.47 -2.39 -11.72
CA GLY A 115 16.46 -2.14 -12.77
C GLY A 115 16.82 -0.66 -12.97
N GLY A 116 16.52 0.19 -12.00
CA GLY A 116 16.95 1.59 -12.01
C GLY A 116 18.40 1.82 -11.56
N PRO A 117 18.86 3.08 -11.60
CA PRO A 117 20.20 3.44 -11.14
C PRO A 117 20.38 3.11 -9.65
N SER A 118 21.58 2.62 -9.31
CA SER A 118 22.00 2.46 -7.92
C SER A 118 22.26 3.81 -7.26
N LEU A 119 22.24 3.86 -5.91
CA LEU A 119 22.57 5.08 -5.16
C LEU A 119 23.95 5.66 -5.52
N LYS A 120 24.91 4.80 -5.90
CA LYS A 120 26.27 5.22 -6.28
C LYS A 120 26.33 5.96 -7.61
N SER A 121 25.40 5.69 -8.51
CA SER A 121 25.31 6.31 -9.84
C SER A 121 24.52 7.62 -9.87
N LEU A 122 23.89 8.01 -8.76
CA LEU A 122 23.08 9.24 -8.69
C LEU A 122 23.95 10.49 -8.45
N THR A 123 23.56 11.61 -9.06
CA THR A 123 24.10 12.94 -8.73
C THR A 123 23.69 13.36 -7.32
N PRO A 124 24.33 14.38 -6.71
CA PRO A 124 23.91 14.90 -5.40
C PRO A 124 22.43 15.29 -5.33
N GLU A 125 21.90 15.92 -6.38
CA GLU A 125 20.50 16.36 -6.46
C GLU A 125 19.56 15.15 -6.56
N GLN A 126 19.93 14.16 -7.37
CA GLN A 126 19.16 12.91 -7.49
C GLN A 126 19.18 12.10 -6.19
N LYS A 127 20.27 12.16 -5.40
CA LYS A 127 20.34 11.52 -4.08
C LYS A 127 19.39 12.19 -3.09
N ALA A 128 19.28 13.53 -3.12
CA ALA A 128 18.31 14.24 -2.29
C ALA A 128 16.87 13.83 -2.66
N LEU A 129 16.55 13.76 -3.95
CA LEU A 129 15.24 13.32 -4.43
C LEU A 129 14.95 11.84 -4.12
N ASP A 130 15.95 10.95 -4.25
CA ASP A 130 15.85 9.54 -3.85
C ASP A 130 15.52 9.40 -2.35
N GLN A 131 16.22 10.16 -1.50
CA GLN A 131 16.00 10.15 -0.06
C GLN A 131 14.58 10.64 0.30
N GLU A 132 14.14 11.76 -0.29
CA GLU A 132 12.80 12.30 -0.07
C GLU A 132 11.73 11.29 -0.52
N ALA A 133 11.87 10.72 -1.71
CA ALA A 133 10.93 9.74 -2.24
C ALA A 133 10.83 8.51 -1.33
N ARG A 134 11.97 7.99 -0.84
CA ARG A 134 12.00 6.86 0.11
C ARG A 134 11.32 7.22 1.43
N LEU A 135 11.50 8.43 1.95
CA LEU A 135 10.84 8.86 3.18
C LEU A 135 9.32 8.95 3.00
N THR A 136 8.84 9.55 1.92
CA THR A 136 7.41 9.61 1.57
C THR A 136 6.81 8.21 1.47
N ILE A 137 7.46 7.31 0.72
CA ILE A 137 6.99 5.92 0.57
C ILE A 137 7.00 5.17 1.89
N SER A 138 8.02 5.40 2.73
CA SER A 138 8.09 4.82 4.07
C SER A 138 6.83 5.20 4.87
N GLN A 139 6.50 6.48 4.92
CA GLN A 139 5.33 6.98 5.65
C GLN A 139 4.02 6.39 5.11
N GLU A 140 3.81 6.40 3.79
CA GLU A 140 2.63 5.82 3.13
C GLU A 140 2.49 4.31 3.43
N LEU A 141 3.60 3.59 3.48
CA LEU A 141 3.65 2.17 3.81
C LEU A 141 3.55 1.90 5.33
N GLY A 142 3.54 2.92 6.17
CA GLY A 142 3.44 2.81 7.62
C GLY A 142 4.72 2.33 8.26
N HIS A 143 5.82 2.93 7.81
CA HIS A 143 7.17 2.84 8.35
C HIS A 143 7.70 4.26 8.59
N GLU A 144 8.54 4.48 9.59
CA GLU A 144 9.09 5.81 9.92
C GLU A 144 10.57 5.95 9.56
N ARG A 145 11.14 4.98 8.83
CA ARG A 145 12.57 4.92 8.53
C ARG A 145 12.79 4.52 7.09
N GLU A 146 13.56 5.33 6.39
CA GLU A 146 13.99 5.09 5.00
C GLU A 146 14.57 3.69 4.81
N ALA A 147 15.38 3.21 5.76
CA ALA A 147 16.02 1.89 5.72
C ALA A 147 15.05 0.72 5.48
N VAL A 148 13.78 0.87 5.88
CA VAL A 148 12.77 -0.19 5.67
C VAL A 148 12.31 -0.25 4.21
N THR A 149 12.48 0.82 3.44
CA THR A 149 12.17 0.85 2.01
C THR A 149 13.20 0.10 1.17
N ALA A 150 14.40 -0.16 1.67
CA ALA A 150 15.42 -0.93 0.95
C ALA A 150 14.92 -2.33 0.54
N VAL A 151 14.04 -2.94 1.34
CA VAL A 151 13.39 -4.22 1.01
C VAL A 151 12.50 -4.10 -0.24
N TYR A 152 11.87 -2.94 -0.45
CA TYR A 152 10.95 -2.71 -1.56
C TYR A 152 11.63 -2.13 -2.81
N LEU A 153 12.60 -1.24 -2.60
CA LEU A 153 13.20 -0.39 -3.63
C LEU A 153 14.62 -0.79 -4.01
N GLY A 154 15.31 -1.60 -3.20
CA GLY A 154 16.73 -1.86 -3.37
C GLY A 154 17.61 -0.67 -2.97
N ARG A 155 18.91 -0.78 -3.25
CA ARG A 155 19.96 0.23 -3.01
C ARG A 155 20.75 0.48 -4.27
#